data_AF-A0A7R9LPC2-F1
#
_entry.id   AF-A0A7R9LPC2-F1
#
_cell.length_a   1.000
_cell.length_b   1.000
_cell.length_c   1.000
_cell.angle_alpha   90.00
_cell.angle_beta   90.00
_cell.angle_gamma   90.00
#
_symmetry.space_group_name_H-M   'P 1'
#
loop_
_entity.id
_entity.type
_entity.pdbx_description
1 polymer ?
#
loop_
_entity_poly.entity_id
_entity_poly.type
_entity_poly.pdbx_seq_one_letter_code
_entity_poly.pdbx_strand_id
1 'polypeptide(L)'
;NDWRVREATHKAHEQLAHKVGRNIAPFLKQLMPVWLTSQYDGYSPAATAATRAFNTAFPATKKTDVLAFTKEPVINYIKDMVLNQTIDTIGDQTATADENKCKYNRLIANSMQGLTALMAALPADLLAADDDPFYTSLKELINNNKFWKFAKYPDSLIRSAWFTLMSTVAQRTADLFRANAQKICGLTLGALDEKDVLVAPALWECALHTVNTIEDSWKCVNFRKAFCPQLRAIVREGGRGNASALFPNLLPLLSRIPHESADAFVEFHTEFYGFMREGISKTVQNKSQYECNAVVKASMECLRYSMFNSTATLAADTVQRQHFWTQLIREHLLTLVTDAITGASDMLSKSSLFTDLGQLW
;
A
#
# COMPACT_ATOMS: atom_id res chain seq x y z
N ASN A 1 -16.24 -0.10 -24.75
CA ASN A 1 -15.11 0.45 -23.97
C ASN A 1 -15.03 1.97 -23.95
N ASP A 2 -15.86 2.68 -24.70
CA ASP A 2 -15.78 4.14 -24.81
C ASP A 2 -15.99 4.84 -23.44
N TRP A 3 -15.05 5.70 -23.07
CA TRP A 3 -15.07 6.45 -21.81
C TRP A 3 -16.19 7.50 -21.79
N ARG A 4 -16.58 8.05 -22.96
CA ARG A 4 -17.68 9.00 -23.10
C ARG A 4 -19.01 8.35 -22.76
N VAL A 5 -19.19 7.10 -23.17
CA VAL A 5 -20.40 6.33 -22.84
C VAL A 5 -20.49 6.13 -21.33
N ARG A 6 -19.39 5.72 -20.67
CA ARG A 6 -19.38 5.53 -19.20
C ARG A 6 -19.70 6.82 -18.46
N GLU A 7 -19.06 7.93 -18.85
CA GLU A 7 -19.33 9.24 -18.26
C GLU A 7 -20.78 9.69 -18.48
N ALA A 8 -21.29 9.59 -19.71
CA ALA A 8 -22.65 9.96 -20.05
C ALA A 8 -23.69 9.09 -19.31
N THR A 9 -23.43 7.79 -19.15
CA THR A 9 -24.27 6.89 -18.35
C THR A 9 -24.38 7.37 -16.92
N HIS A 10 -23.27 7.75 -16.27
CA HIS A 10 -23.32 8.24 -14.89
C HIS A 10 -23.97 9.62 -14.76
N LYS A 11 -23.79 10.51 -15.74
CA LYS A 11 -24.51 11.79 -15.82
C LYS A 11 -26.02 11.58 -15.98
N ALA A 12 -26.44 10.64 -16.82
CA ALA A 12 -27.84 10.29 -16.98
C ALA A 12 -28.41 9.64 -15.70
N HIS A 13 -27.63 8.76 -15.06
CA HIS A 13 -28.00 8.11 -13.81
C HIS A 13 -28.20 9.11 -12.68
N GLU A 14 -27.36 10.15 -12.58
CA GLU A 14 -27.54 11.27 -11.65
C GLU A 14 -28.90 11.95 -11.83
N GLN A 15 -29.25 12.32 -13.06
CA GLN A 15 -30.53 12.98 -13.37
C GLN A 15 -31.72 12.06 -13.05
N LEU A 16 -31.59 10.77 -13.37
CA LEU A 16 -32.61 9.77 -13.05
C LEU A 16 -32.81 9.68 -11.54
N ALA A 17 -31.73 9.45 -10.77
CA ALA A 17 -31.79 9.32 -9.32
C ALA A 17 -32.38 10.56 -8.65
N HIS A 18 -31.99 11.75 -9.11
CA HIS A 18 -32.57 13.02 -8.67
C HIS A 18 -34.09 13.08 -8.94
N LYS A 19 -34.54 12.65 -10.12
CA LYS A 19 -35.95 12.73 -10.52
C LYS A 19 -36.84 11.69 -9.82
N VAL A 20 -36.35 10.45 -9.65
CA VAL A 20 -37.14 9.37 -9.03
C VAL A 20 -37.09 9.40 -7.50
N GLY A 21 -36.07 10.04 -6.92
CA GLY A 21 -35.90 10.17 -5.47
C GLY A 21 -36.01 8.82 -4.76
N ARG A 22 -36.86 8.73 -3.74
CA ARG A 22 -37.06 7.52 -2.93
C ARG A 22 -37.52 6.29 -3.72
N ASN A 23 -38.09 6.48 -4.91
CA ASN A 23 -38.55 5.37 -5.75
C ASN A 23 -37.40 4.55 -6.36
N ILE A 24 -36.14 4.98 -6.21
CA ILE A 24 -34.97 4.16 -6.55
C ILE A 24 -34.74 3.01 -5.55
N ALA A 25 -35.28 3.13 -4.33
CA ALA A 25 -34.99 2.21 -3.22
C ALA A 25 -35.19 0.71 -3.55
N PRO A 26 -36.27 0.29 -4.24
CA PRO A 26 -36.48 -1.12 -4.59
C PRO A 26 -35.40 -1.71 -5.50
N PHE A 27 -34.67 -0.88 -6.24
CA PHE A 27 -33.66 -1.30 -7.22
C PHE A 27 -32.23 -1.22 -6.69
N LEU A 28 -32.02 -0.74 -5.46
CA LEU A 28 -30.68 -0.46 -4.94
C LEU A 28 -29.77 -1.69 -4.89
N LYS A 29 -30.31 -2.85 -4.50
CA LYS A 29 -29.52 -4.09 -4.46
C LYS A 29 -28.98 -4.49 -5.84
N GLN A 30 -29.67 -4.12 -6.91
CA GLN A 30 -29.25 -4.38 -8.30
C GLN A 30 -28.28 -3.29 -8.80
N LEU A 31 -28.54 -2.03 -8.47
CA LEU A 31 -27.80 -0.89 -9.00
C LEU A 31 -26.47 -0.66 -8.27
N MET A 32 -26.46 -0.83 -6.95
CA MET A 32 -25.35 -0.42 -6.10
C MET A 32 -24.01 -1.09 -6.42
N PRO A 33 -23.93 -2.40 -6.76
CA PRO A 33 -22.65 -3.03 -7.06
C PRO A 33 -21.88 -2.36 -8.21
N VAL A 34 -22.57 -2.10 -9.32
CA VAL A 34 -21.98 -1.41 -10.47
C VAL A 34 -21.78 0.07 -10.16
N TRP A 35 -22.73 0.71 -9.48
CA TRP A 35 -22.63 2.13 -9.14
C TRP A 35 -21.42 2.42 -8.23
N LEU A 36 -21.21 1.63 -7.18
CA LEU A 36 -20.11 1.81 -6.25
C LEU A 36 -18.76 1.59 -6.94
N THR A 37 -18.62 0.49 -7.69
CA THR A 37 -17.35 0.17 -8.37
C THR A 37 -17.01 1.17 -9.48
N SER A 38 -18.02 1.76 -10.14
CA SER A 38 -17.83 2.84 -11.11
C SER A 38 -17.23 4.13 -10.54
N GLN A 39 -17.30 4.37 -9.22
CA GLN A 39 -16.67 5.54 -8.59
C GLN A 39 -15.13 5.47 -8.63
N TYR A 40 -14.56 4.33 -9.01
CA TYR A 40 -13.13 4.06 -9.09
C TYR A 40 -12.63 3.88 -10.52
N ASP A 41 -13.38 4.33 -11.53
CA ASP A 41 -12.96 4.27 -12.93
C ASP A 41 -11.64 5.03 -13.17
N GLY A 42 -10.71 4.39 -13.88
CA GLY A 42 -9.44 5.02 -14.25
C GLY A 42 -9.59 6.28 -15.12
N TYR A 43 -10.75 6.47 -15.76
CA TYR A 43 -11.09 7.74 -16.38
C TYR A 43 -11.79 8.67 -15.37
N SER A 44 -11.03 9.62 -14.84
CA SER A 44 -11.44 10.52 -13.75
C SER A 44 -12.81 11.21 -13.96
N PRO A 45 -13.17 11.71 -15.15
CA PRO A 45 -14.51 12.30 -15.35
C PRO A 45 -15.67 11.31 -15.20
N ALA A 46 -15.49 10.04 -15.59
CA ALA A 46 -16.51 9.01 -15.39
C ALA A 46 -16.65 8.63 -13.91
N ALA A 47 -15.52 8.45 -13.20
CA ALA A 47 -15.48 8.21 -11.76
C ALA A 47 -16.16 9.36 -10.99
N THR A 48 -15.79 10.60 -11.32
CA THR A 48 -16.37 11.80 -10.71
C THR A 48 -17.88 11.89 -10.96
N ALA A 49 -18.34 11.57 -12.17
CA ALA A 49 -19.76 11.54 -12.48
C ALA A 49 -20.50 10.47 -11.66
N ALA A 50 -19.93 9.27 -11.50
CA ALA A 50 -20.51 8.21 -10.67
C ALA A 50 -20.60 8.62 -9.19
N THR A 51 -19.53 9.21 -8.66
CA THR A 51 -19.47 9.72 -7.27
C THR A 51 -20.45 10.86 -7.05
N ARG A 52 -20.56 11.78 -8.00
CA ARG A 52 -21.54 12.85 -7.94
C ARG A 52 -22.97 12.31 -7.96
N ALA A 53 -23.28 11.37 -8.86
CA ALA A 53 -24.57 10.70 -8.87
C ALA A 53 -24.90 10.11 -7.50
N PHE A 54 -23.96 9.40 -6.88
CA PHE A 54 -24.14 8.78 -5.55
C PHE A 54 -24.40 9.84 -4.48
N ASN A 55 -23.62 10.91 -4.47
CA ASN A 55 -23.77 12.01 -3.51
C ASN A 55 -25.08 12.79 -3.69
N THR A 56 -25.56 12.94 -4.92
CA THR A 56 -26.85 13.57 -5.22
C THR A 56 -28.01 12.70 -4.74
N ALA A 57 -27.90 11.37 -4.87
CA ALA A 57 -28.94 10.44 -4.45
C ALA A 57 -28.98 10.23 -2.92
N PHE A 58 -27.83 10.25 -2.25
CA PHE A 58 -27.72 9.93 -0.82
C PHE A 58 -27.00 11.05 -0.04
N PRO A 59 -27.72 11.79 0.83
CA PRO A 59 -27.08 12.75 1.71
C PRO A 59 -26.12 12.04 2.67
N ALA A 60 -25.15 12.77 3.23
CA ALA A 60 -24.10 12.20 4.08
C ALA A 60 -24.63 11.32 5.23
N THR A 61 -25.76 11.72 5.85
CA THR A 61 -26.42 10.99 6.93
C THR A 61 -27.02 9.64 6.52
N LYS A 62 -27.15 9.36 5.22
CA LYS A 62 -27.74 8.13 4.68
C LYS A 62 -26.78 7.23 3.92
N LYS A 63 -25.53 7.68 3.71
CA LYS A 63 -24.53 6.91 2.97
C LYS A 63 -24.20 5.59 3.65
N THR A 64 -23.95 5.62 4.97
CA THR A 64 -23.65 4.40 5.72
C THR A 64 -24.83 3.44 5.71
N ASP A 65 -26.06 3.93 5.93
CA ASP A 65 -27.29 3.12 5.89
C ASP A 65 -27.45 2.39 4.54
N VAL A 66 -27.28 3.11 3.42
CA VAL A 66 -27.46 2.50 2.10
C VAL A 66 -26.35 1.52 1.76
N LEU A 67 -25.10 1.83 2.14
CA LEU A 67 -23.98 0.90 1.96
C LEU A 67 -24.19 -0.36 2.80
N ALA A 68 -24.64 -0.22 4.04
CA ALA A 68 -24.94 -1.35 4.91
C ALA A 68 -26.07 -2.22 4.35
N PHE A 69 -27.13 -1.61 3.82
CA PHE A 69 -28.25 -2.31 3.19
C PHE A 69 -27.85 -3.09 1.93
N THR A 70 -26.82 -2.64 1.21
CA THR A 70 -26.40 -3.19 -0.09
C THR A 70 -25.08 -3.97 -0.03
N LYS A 71 -24.43 -4.05 1.14
CA LYS A 71 -23.09 -4.63 1.28
C LYS A 71 -22.99 -6.06 0.74
N GLU A 72 -23.99 -6.90 1.01
CA GLU A 72 -24.03 -8.30 0.55
C GLU A 72 -24.11 -8.41 -1.00
N PRO A 73 -25.08 -7.77 -1.70
CA PRO A 73 -25.07 -7.71 -3.16
C PRO A 73 -23.75 -7.20 -3.75
N VAL A 74 -23.14 -6.19 -3.12
CA VAL A 74 -21.88 -5.60 -3.59
C VAL A 74 -20.73 -6.61 -3.52
N ILE A 75 -20.51 -7.28 -2.37
CA ILE A 75 -19.44 -8.27 -2.26
C ILE A 75 -19.68 -9.48 -3.16
N ASN A 76 -20.94 -9.91 -3.35
CA ASN A 76 -21.26 -11.03 -4.23
C ASN A 76 -20.92 -10.71 -5.70
N TYR A 77 -21.24 -9.50 -6.16
CA TYR A 77 -20.84 -9.01 -7.48
C TYR A 77 -19.32 -8.94 -7.63
N ILE A 78 -18.62 -8.39 -6.65
CA ILE A 78 -17.15 -8.26 -6.69
C ILE A 78 -16.49 -9.64 -6.67
N LYS A 79 -16.99 -10.56 -5.85
CA LYS A 79 -16.53 -11.96 -5.79
C LYS A 79 -16.68 -12.64 -7.14
N ASP A 80 -17.83 -12.48 -7.80
CA ASP A 80 -18.05 -13.01 -9.15
C ASP A 80 -17.08 -12.40 -10.17
N MET A 81 -16.96 -11.07 -10.16
CA MET A 81 -16.04 -10.33 -11.04
C MET A 81 -14.60 -10.81 -10.90
N VAL A 82 -14.14 -11.05 -9.67
CA VAL A 82 -12.75 -11.39 -9.37
C VAL A 82 -12.45 -12.88 -9.55
N LEU A 83 -13.42 -13.78 -9.30
CA LEU A 83 -13.17 -15.23 -9.30
C LEU A 83 -13.64 -15.95 -10.56
N ASN A 84 -14.68 -15.45 -11.22
CA ASN A 84 -15.38 -16.16 -12.28
C ASN A 84 -15.27 -15.47 -13.63
N GLN A 85 -15.25 -14.14 -13.65
CA GLN A 85 -15.15 -13.42 -14.92
C GLN A 85 -13.74 -13.54 -15.53
N THR A 86 -13.69 -13.60 -16.86
CA THR A 86 -12.46 -13.66 -17.65
C THR A 86 -12.51 -12.59 -18.74
N ILE A 87 -11.39 -12.45 -19.48
CA ILE A 87 -11.35 -11.59 -20.66
C ILE A 87 -12.42 -12.03 -21.68
N ASP A 88 -12.67 -13.33 -21.81
CA ASP A 88 -13.64 -13.87 -22.77
C ASP A 88 -15.09 -13.65 -22.33
N THR A 89 -15.39 -13.78 -21.04
CA THR A 89 -16.78 -13.60 -20.54
C THR A 89 -17.21 -12.13 -20.54
N ILE A 90 -16.27 -11.22 -20.32
CA ILE A 90 -16.53 -9.76 -20.32
C ILE A 90 -16.29 -9.16 -21.71
N GLY A 91 -15.45 -9.79 -22.53
CA GLY A 91 -14.99 -9.27 -23.81
C GLY A 91 -16.13 -9.05 -24.80
N ASP A 92 -15.95 -8.05 -25.65
CA ASP A 92 -16.80 -7.84 -26.81
C ASP A 92 -16.15 -8.52 -28.02
N GLN A 93 -16.88 -9.39 -28.72
CA GLN A 93 -16.37 -10.12 -29.89
C GLN A 93 -15.98 -9.19 -31.04
N THR A 94 -16.52 -7.97 -31.05
CA THR A 94 -16.20 -6.94 -32.06
C THR A 94 -14.99 -6.09 -31.67
N ALA A 95 -14.54 -6.16 -30.42
CA ALA A 95 -13.38 -5.42 -29.93
C ALA A 95 -12.09 -6.22 -30.09
N THR A 96 -10.97 -5.51 -30.13
CA THR A 96 -9.65 -6.13 -30.16
C THR A 96 -9.31 -6.83 -28.85
N ALA A 97 -8.36 -7.77 -28.90
CA ALA A 97 -7.89 -8.48 -27.70
C ALA A 97 -7.34 -7.52 -26.63
N ASP A 98 -6.60 -6.49 -27.03
CA ASP A 98 -6.06 -5.49 -26.11
C ASP A 98 -7.16 -4.63 -25.48
N GLU A 99 -8.19 -4.26 -26.24
CA GLU A 99 -9.36 -3.55 -25.68
C GLU A 99 -10.11 -4.40 -24.66
N ASN A 100 -10.31 -5.69 -24.94
CA ASN A 100 -10.96 -6.61 -24.01
C ASN A 100 -10.12 -6.82 -22.75
N LYS A 101 -8.79 -6.92 -22.89
CA LYS A 101 -7.86 -6.96 -21.76
C LYS A 101 -7.92 -5.68 -20.92
N CYS A 102 -7.88 -4.50 -21.54
CA CYS A 102 -8.03 -3.23 -20.84
C CYS A 102 -9.39 -3.10 -20.13
N LYS A 103 -10.47 -3.60 -20.73
CA LYS A 103 -11.80 -3.66 -20.11
C LYS A 103 -11.78 -4.52 -18.85
N TYR A 104 -11.25 -5.74 -18.98
CA TYR A 104 -11.11 -6.68 -17.87
C TYR A 104 -10.29 -6.08 -16.74
N ASN A 105 -9.08 -5.59 -17.04
CA ASN A 105 -8.17 -5.02 -16.03
C ASN A 105 -8.83 -3.88 -15.25
N ARG A 106 -9.50 -2.96 -15.96
CA ARG A 106 -10.24 -1.86 -15.34
C ARG A 106 -11.35 -2.39 -14.42
N LEU A 107 -12.15 -3.35 -14.86
CA LEU A 107 -13.26 -3.86 -14.05
C LEU A 107 -12.78 -4.59 -12.79
N ILE A 108 -11.70 -5.38 -12.88
CA ILE A 108 -11.11 -6.03 -11.70
C ILE A 108 -10.57 -4.99 -10.71
N ALA A 109 -9.77 -4.03 -11.19
CA ALA A 109 -9.19 -2.99 -10.34
C ALA A 109 -10.27 -2.11 -9.68
N ASN A 110 -11.30 -1.70 -10.41
CA ASN A 110 -12.45 -0.95 -9.90
C ASN A 110 -13.23 -1.76 -8.86
N SER A 111 -13.37 -3.07 -9.07
CA SER A 111 -14.09 -3.95 -8.14
C SER A 111 -13.36 -4.07 -6.81
N MET A 112 -12.04 -4.26 -6.83
CA MET A 112 -11.24 -4.28 -5.61
C MET A 112 -11.27 -2.94 -4.87
N GLN A 113 -11.13 -1.81 -5.58
CA GLN A 113 -11.22 -0.49 -4.97
C GLN A 113 -12.63 -0.19 -4.41
N GLY A 114 -13.68 -0.63 -5.09
CA GLY A 114 -15.04 -0.55 -4.58
C GLY A 114 -15.23 -1.32 -3.29
N LEU A 115 -14.62 -2.51 -3.15
CA LEU A 115 -14.64 -3.28 -1.91
C LEU A 115 -13.85 -2.58 -0.79
N THR A 116 -12.64 -2.09 -1.09
CA THR A 116 -11.82 -1.28 -0.17
C THR A 116 -12.65 -0.14 0.41
N ALA A 117 -13.31 0.62 -0.45
CA ALA A 117 -14.11 1.76 -0.02
C ALA A 117 -15.36 1.37 0.77
N LEU A 118 -16.04 0.29 0.37
CA LEU A 118 -17.18 -0.24 1.14
C LEU A 118 -16.76 -0.60 2.56
N MET A 119 -15.66 -1.33 2.72
CA MET A 119 -15.13 -1.74 4.03
C MET A 119 -14.63 -0.55 4.87
N ALA A 120 -14.06 0.47 4.23
CA ALA A 120 -13.63 1.69 4.91
C ALA A 120 -14.83 2.55 5.39
N ALA A 121 -15.92 2.57 4.63
CA ALA A 121 -17.10 3.39 4.93
C ALA A 121 -18.05 2.78 5.97
N LEU A 122 -18.02 1.46 6.15
CA LEU A 122 -18.89 0.75 7.08
C LEU A 122 -18.24 0.61 8.47
N PRO A 123 -18.98 0.84 9.57
CA PRO A 123 -18.58 0.48 10.93
C PRO A 123 -18.12 -0.97 11.08
N ALA A 124 -17.20 -1.23 12.03
CA ALA A 124 -16.57 -2.55 12.19
C ALA A 124 -17.56 -3.65 12.63
N ASP A 125 -18.56 -3.30 13.43
CA ASP A 125 -19.65 -4.18 13.85
C ASP A 125 -20.51 -4.67 12.67
N LEU A 126 -20.55 -3.91 11.57
CA LEU A 126 -21.23 -4.32 10.34
C LEU A 126 -20.34 -5.15 9.40
N LEU A 127 -19.08 -5.39 9.76
CA LEU A 127 -18.12 -6.13 8.93
C LEU A 127 -17.66 -7.43 9.57
N ALA A 128 -17.71 -7.58 10.89
CA ALA A 128 -16.97 -8.60 11.63
C ALA A 128 -17.86 -9.57 12.43
N ALA A 129 -18.71 -10.33 11.74
CA ALA A 129 -19.44 -11.45 12.34
C ALA A 129 -19.43 -12.66 11.39
N ASP A 130 -19.05 -13.84 11.87
CA ASP A 130 -19.01 -15.07 11.04
C ASP A 130 -20.38 -15.39 10.42
N ASP A 131 -21.47 -15.06 11.11
CA ASP A 131 -22.85 -15.25 10.61
C ASP A 131 -23.31 -14.15 9.62
N ASP A 132 -22.52 -13.10 9.41
CA ASP A 132 -22.86 -12.04 8.48
C ASP A 132 -22.59 -12.49 7.01
N PRO A 133 -23.58 -12.38 6.11
CA PRO A 133 -23.41 -12.81 4.72
C PRO A 133 -22.28 -12.08 3.97
N PHE A 134 -22.02 -10.82 4.31
CA PHE A 134 -20.91 -10.08 3.70
C PHE A 134 -19.57 -10.65 4.14
N TYR A 135 -19.39 -10.89 5.44
CA TYR A 135 -18.16 -11.48 5.97
C TYR A 135 -17.93 -12.89 5.40
N THR A 136 -18.98 -13.71 5.31
CA THR A 136 -18.90 -15.04 4.67
C THR A 136 -18.40 -14.95 3.23
N SER A 137 -18.98 -14.07 2.40
CA SER A 137 -18.52 -13.88 1.02
C SER A 137 -17.12 -13.29 0.92
N LEU A 138 -16.71 -12.41 1.85
CA LEU A 138 -15.35 -11.88 1.92
C LEU A 138 -14.34 -13.00 2.26
N LYS A 139 -14.67 -13.86 3.21
CA LYS A 139 -13.88 -15.04 3.60
C LYS A 139 -13.72 -16.03 2.44
N GLU A 140 -14.80 -16.30 1.69
CA GLU A 140 -14.74 -17.12 0.48
C GLU A 140 -13.83 -16.51 -0.60
N LEU A 141 -13.94 -15.19 -0.82
CA LEU A 141 -13.09 -14.47 -1.78
C LEU A 141 -11.61 -14.59 -1.40
N ILE A 142 -11.27 -14.28 -0.15
CA ILE A 142 -9.88 -14.27 0.33
C ILE A 142 -9.30 -15.69 0.40
N ASN A 143 -10.09 -16.70 0.76
CA ASN A 143 -9.59 -18.08 0.83
C ASN A 143 -9.42 -18.71 -0.57
N ASN A 144 -9.95 -18.09 -1.63
CA ASN A 144 -9.79 -18.61 -2.98
C ASN A 144 -8.40 -18.33 -3.56
N ASN A 145 -7.69 -19.36 -4.02
CA ASN A 145 -6.34 -19.22 -4.58
C ASN A 145 -6.26 -18.35 -5.85
N LYS A 146 -7.36 -18.18 -6.61
CA LYS A 146 -7.39 -17.26 -7.77
C LYS A 146 -7.18 -15.81 -7.33
N PHE A 147 -7.75 -15.41 -6.19
CA PHE A 147 -7.62 -14.06 -5.65
C PHE A 147 -6.16 -13.67 -5.40
N TRP A 148 -5.38 -14.57 -4.82
CA TRP A 148 -3.96 -14.32 -4.51
C TRP A 148 -3.07 -14.14 -5.74
N LYS A 149 -3.51 -14.60 -6.93
CA LYS A 149 -2.75 -14.38 -8.18
C LYS A 149 -2.71 -12.90 -8.55
N PHE A 150 -3.65 -12.09 -8.07
CA PHE A 150 -3.72 -10.67 -8.40
C PHE A 150 -2.58 -9.84 -7.81
N ALA A 151 -1.97 -10.28 -6.72
CA ALA A 151 -0.77 -9.66 -6.14
C ALA A 151 0.43 -9.62 -7.10
N LYS A 152 0.47 -10.53 -8.08
CA LYS A 152 1.53 -10.63 -9.10
C LYS A 152 0.98 -10.51 -10.52
N TYR A 153 -0.22 -9.95 -10.69
CA TYR A 153 -0.83 -9.80 -12.00
C TYR A 153 -0.03 -8.80 -12.85
N PRO A 154 0.08 -8.97 -14.18
CA PRO A 154 0.88 -8.07 -15.02
C PRO A 154 0.44 -6.60 -14.98
N ASP A 155 -0.85 -6.35 -14.80
CA ASP A 155 -1.41 -5.00 -14.74
C ASP A 155 -1.21 -4.35 -13.36
N SER A 156 -0.63 -3.16 -13.37
CA SER A 156 -0.24 -2.42 -12.16
C SER A 156 -1.43 -1.85 -11.39
N LEU A 157 -2.52 -1.48 -12.07
CA LEU A 157 -3.73 -1.02 -11.38
C LEU A 157 -4.35 -2.15 -10.57
N ILE A 158 -4.34 -3.38 -11.11
CA ILE A 158 -4.83 -4.54 -10.37
C ILE A 158 -3.94 -4.85 -9.16
N ARG A 159 -2.61 -4.86 -9.32
CA ARG A 159 -1.70 -5.11 -8.18
C ARG A 159 -1.88 -4.05 -7.08
N SER A 160 -1.91 -2.78 -7.46
CA SER A 160 -2.11 -1.66 -6.53
C SER A 160 -3.44 -1.79 -5.79
N ALA A 161 -4.55 -2.02 -6.51
CA ALA A 161 -5.86 -2.22 -5.91
C ALA A 161 -5.92 -3.44 -4.97
N TRP A 162 -5.21 -4.52 -5.31
CA TRP A 162 -5.13 -5.72 -4.46
C TRP A 162 -4.40 -5.44 -3.15
N PHE A 163 -3.23 -4.77 -3.18
CA PHE A 163 -2.50 -4.43 -1.96
C PHE A 163 -3.29 -3.46 -1.08
N THR A 164 -3.95 -2.45 -1.66
CA THR A 164 -4.81 -1.51 -0.92
C THR A 164 -6.01 -2.23 -0.27
N LEU A 165 -6.63 -3.18 -0.98
CA LEU A 165 -7.69 -4.02 -0.41
C LEU A 165 -7.15 -4.84 0.77
N MET A 166 -5.97 -5.45 0.63
CA MET A 166 -5.38 -6.24 1.71
C MET A 166 -4.97 -5.39 2.93
N SER A 167 -4.51 -4.15 2.75
CA SER A 167 -4.33 -3.19 3.85
C SER A 167 -5.64 -2.94 4.58
N THR A 168 -6.74 -2.77 3.84
CA THR A 168 -8.07 -2.58 4.43
C THR A 168 -8.55 -3.84 5.16
N VAL A 169 -8.32 -5.03 4.61
CA VAL A 169 -8.62 -6.30 5.29
C VAL A 169 -7.84 -6.40 6.60
N ALA A 170 -6.56 -6.02 6.64
CA ALA A 170 -5.76 -6.00 7.86
C ALA A 170 -6.36 -5.07 8.93
N GLN A 171 -6.85 -3.89 8.53
CA GLN A 171 -7.43 -2.89 9.42
C GLN A 171 -8.85 -3.23 9.90
N ARG A 172 -9.67 -3.86 9.04
CA ARG A 172 -11.11 -4.01 9.26
C ARG A 172 -11.52 -5.43 9.67
N THR A 173 -10.75 -6.44 9.26
CA THR A 173 -11.00 -7.88 9.50
C THR A 173 -9.67 -8.59 9.76
N ALA A 174 -8.97 -8.16 10.81
CA ALA A 174 -7.60 -8.58 11.12
C ALA A 174 -7.46 -10.09 11.33
N ASP A 175 -8.50 -10.75 11.82
CA ASP A 175 -8.62 -12.20 11.96
C ASP A 175 -8.46 -12.93 10.61
N LEU A 176 -9.18 -12.48 9.56
CA LEU A 176 -9.09 -13.06 8.22
C LEU A 176 -7.72 -12.80 7.56
N PHE A 177 -7.15 -11.62 7.84
CA PHE A 177 -5.79 -11.30 7.44
C PHE A 177 -4.77 -12.25 8.10
N ARG A 178 -4.82 -12.41 9.43
CA ARG A 178 -3.93 -13.31 10.18
C ARG A 178 -4.06 -14.77 9.75
N ALA A 179 -5.27 -15.23 9.44
CA ALA A 179 -5.50 -16.59 8.94
C ALA A 179 -4.70 -16.92 7.67
N ASN A 180 -4.26 -15.90 6.93
CA ASN A 180 -3.49 -16.02 5.69
C ASN A 180 -2.04 -15.51 5.83
N ALA A 181 -1.49 -15.45 7.05
CA ALA A 181 -0.20 -14.84 7.37
C ALA A 181 0.96 -15.28 6.47
N GLN A 182 1.11 -16.59 6.22
CA GLN A 182 2.20 -17.12 5.39
C GLN A 182 2.21 -16.54 3.97
N LYS A 183 1.04 -16.45 3.34
CA LYS A 183 0.90 -15.91 1.98
C LYS A 183 1.18 -14.41 1.97
N ILE A 184 0.62 -13.69 2.93
CA ILE A 184 0.75 -12.23 3.04
C ILE A 184 2.20 -11.83 3.27
N CYS A 185 2.89 -12.46 4.23
CA CYS A 185 4.29 -12.15 4.52
C CYS A 185 5.19 -12.40 3.30
N GLY A 186 4.94 -13.49 2.57
CA GLY A 186 5.66 -13.77 1.32
C GLY A 186 5.39 -12.76 0.19
N LEU A 187 4.15 -12.25 0.09
CA LEU A 187 3.74 -11.28 -0.93
C LEU A 187 4.03 -9.82 -0.57
N THR A 188 4.35 -9.54 0.69
CA THR A 188 4.69 -8.20 1.18
C THR A 188 6.17 -8.11 1.51
N LEU A 189 6.58 -8.61 2.68
CA LEU A 189 7.95 -8.59 3.18
C LEU A 189 8.94 -9.28 2.25
N GLY A 190 8.52 -10.36 1.59
CA GLY A 190 9.31 -11.08 0.59
C GLY A 190 9.36 -10.43 -0.80
N ALA A 191 8.69 -9.29 -1.01
CA ALA A 191 8.54 -8.65 -2.31
C ALA A 191 8.64 -7.12 -2.27
N LEU A 192 9.24 -6.52 -1.23
CA LEU A 192 9.33 -5.08 -1.03
C LEU A 192 9.98 -4.28 -2.17
N ASP A 193 10.79 -4.92 -3.03
CA ASP A 193 11.45 -4.28 -4.19
C ASP A 193 10.53 -4.16 -5.43
N GLU A 194 9.28 -3.76 -5.24
CA GLU A 194 8.35 -3.48 -6.34
C GLU A 194 8.88 -2.32 -7.19
N LYS A 195 8.91 -2.53 -8.51
CA LYS A 195 9.50 -1.60 -9.47
C LYS A 195 8.50 -0.60 -10.02
N ASP A 196 7.22 -0.97 -10.00
CA ASP A 196 6.17 -0.13 -10.50
C ASP A 196 5.83 0.99 -9.50
N VAL A 197 5.93 2.23 -9.99
CA VAL A 197 5.74 3.44 -9.18
C VAL A 197 4.33 3.51 -8.58
N LEU A 198 3.33 2.96 -9.26
CA LEU A 198 1.94 2.94 -8.82
C LEU A 198 1.66 1.88 -7.75
N VAL A 199 2.43 0.78 -7.76
CA VAL A 199 2.19 -0.37 -6.88
C VAL A 199 3.00 -0.28 -5.60
N ALA A 200 4.23 0.24 -5.68
CA ALA A 200 5.14 0.26 -4.53
C ALA A 200 4.55 0.92 -3.28
N PRO A 201 3.86 2.08 -3.34
CA PRO A 201 3.27 2.69 -2.15
C PRO A 201 2.21 1.80 -1.49
N ALA A 202 1.31 1.21 -2.28
CA ALA A 202 0.26 0.31 -1.78
C ALA A 202 0.86 -0.96 -1.16
N LEU A 203 1.90 -1.53 -1.78
CA LEU A 203 2.64 -2.65 -1.23
C LEU A 203 3.29 -2.32 0.12
N TRP A 204 3.94 -1.16 0.24
CA TRP A 204 4.62 -0.76 1.46
C TRP A 204 3.66 -0.50 2.62
N GLU A 205 2.51 0.13 2.34
CA GLU A 205 1.43 0.25 3.32
C GLU A 205 0.96 -1.13 3.79
N CYS A 206 0.73 -2.06 2.86
CA CYS A 206 0.33 -3.44 3.18
C CYS A 206 1.41 -4.19 3.98
N ALA A 207 2.69 -3.97 3.69
CA ALA A 207 3.81 -4.52 4.45
C ALA A 207 3.86 -3.97 5.89
N LEU A 208 3.59 -2.69 6.09
CA LEU A 208 3.47 -2.11 7.43
C LEU A 208 2.27 -2.70 8.19
N HIS A 209 1.13 -2.86 7.54
CA HIS A 209 0.00 -3.55 8.16
C HIS A 209 0.34 -5.01 8.48
N THR A 210 1.15 -5.67 7.64
CA THR A 210 1.61 -7.04 7.87
C THR A 210 2.37 -7.16 9.19
N VAL A 211 3.42 -6.35 9.40
CA VAL A 211 4.24 -6.41 10.62
C VAL A 211 3.51 -5.91 11.88
N ASN A 212 2.47 -5.08 11.72
CA ASN A 212 1.69 -4.58 12.85
C ASN A 212 0.50 -5.47 13.24
N THR A 213 0.00 -6.27 12.30
CA THR A 213 -1.22 -7.09 12.51
C THR A 213 -0.88 -8.54 12.82
N ILE A 214 0.19 -9.07 12.24
CA ILE A 214 0.62 -10.46 12.41
C ILE A 214 1.82 -10.47 13.37
N GLU A 215 1.59 -10.87 14.62
CA GLU A 215 2.60 -10.89 15.69
C GLU A 215 3.85 -11.69 15.30
N ASP A 216 3.65 -12.84 14.65
CA ASP A 216 4.71 -13.75 14.22
C ASP A 216 5.11 -13.57 12.73
N SER A 217 4.94 -12.36 12.17
CA SER A 217 5.19 -12.11 10.73
C SER A 217 6.59 -12.54 10.28
N TRP A 218 7.58 -12.38 11.14
CA TRP A 218 8.98 -12.74 10.87
C TRP A 218 9.27 -14.24 10.90
N LYS A 219 8.38 -15.06 11.46
CA LYS A 219 8.44 -16.53 11.32
C LYS A 219 7.87 -17.00 9.98
N CYS A 220 6.99 -16.21 9.38
CA CYS A 220 6.36 -16.51 8.09
C CYS A 220 7.25 -16.19 6.88
N VAL A 221 8.34 -15.44 7.06
CA VAL A 221 9.24 -15.06 5.96
C VAL A 221 10.70 -15.22 6.40
N ASN A 222 11.54 -15.77 5.53
CA ASN A 222 12.96 -15.88 5.87
C ASN A 222 13.60 -14.48 5.87
N PHE A 223 14.02 -14.00 7.04
CA PHE A 223 14.57 -12.65 7.20
C PHE A 223 15.76 -12.38 6.27
N ARG A 224 16.80 -13.23 6.30
CA ARG A 224 18.03 -13.02 5.54
C ARG A 224 17.90 -13.30 4.04
N LYS A 225 17.13 -14.32 3.65
CA LYS A 225 17.02 -14.76 2.24
C LYS A 225 15.89 -14.12 1.47
N ALA A 226 14.79 -13.73 2.14
CA ALA A 226 13.61 -13.21 1.48
C ALA A 226 13.37 -11.73 1.76
N PHE A 227 13.59 -11.23 2.99
CA PHE A 227 13.35 -9.83 3.33
C PHE A 227 14.55 -8.91 3.06
N CYS A 228 15.72 -9.22 3.64
CA CYS A 228 16.92 -8.38 3.53
C CYS A 228 17.30 -8.03 2.07
N PRO A 229 17.25 -8.95 1.08
CA PRO A 229 17.57 -8.62 -0.30
C PRO A 229 16.60 -7.61 -0.91
N GLN A 230 15.32 -7.67 -0.53
CA GLN A 230 14.28 -6.78 -1.03
C GLN A 230 14.47 -5.37 -0.46
N LEU A 231 14.65 -5.26 0.86
CA LEU A 231 14.92 -4.00 1.54
C LEU A 231 16.20 -3.35 0.99
N ARG A 232 17.28 -4.12 0.88
CA ARG A 232 18.53 -3.64 0.31
C ARG A 232 18.34 -3.09 -1.11
N ALA A 233 17.63 -3.82 -1.97
CA ALA A 233 17.45 -3.46 -3.37
C ALA A 233 16.67 -2.16 -3.57
N ILE A 234 15.60 -1.93 -2.80
CA ILE A 234 14.80 -0.70 -2.92
C ILE A 234 15.48 0.50 -2.27
N VAL A 235 16.14 0.30 -1.11
CA VAL A 235 16.79 1.40 -0.39
C VAL A 235 18.03 1.89 -1.13
N ARG A 236 18.88 0.98 -1.64
CA ARG A 236 20.08 1.37 -2.40
C ARG A 236 19.77 2.13 -3.69
N GLU A 237 18.59 1.90 -4.28
CA GLU A 237 18.15 2.59 -5.50
C GLU A 237 17.43 3.91 -5.18
N GLY A 238 17.44 4.36 -3.91
CA GLY A 238 16.81 5.61 -3.50
C GLY A 238 15.31 5.64 -3.76
N GLY A 239 14.63 4.49 -3.64
CA GLY A 239 13.18 4.39 -3.84
C GLY A 239 12.70 4.49 -5.28
N ARG A 240 13.60 4.54 -6.29
CA ARG A 240 13.26 4.55 -7.73
C ARG A 240 12.22 5.62 -8.13
N GLY A 241 12.34 6.83 -7.56
CA GLY A 241 11.41 7.94 -7.82
C GLY A 241 10.14 7.93 -6.95
N ASN A 242 10.13 7.08 -5.91
CA ASN A 242 9.07 6.95 -4.93
C ASN A 242 9.54 7.16 -3.48
N ALA A 243 10.75 7.68 -3.27
CA ALA A 243 11.33 7.89 -1.96
C ALA A 243 10.41 8.67 -1.02
N SER A 244 9.77 9.73 -1.52
CA SER A 244 8.81 10.53 -0.75
C SER A 244 7.60 9.74 -0.24
N ALA A 245 7.18 8.68 -0.95
CA ALA A 245 6.10 7.80 -0.53
C ALA A 245 6.60 6.62 0.34
N LEU A 246 7.81 6.11 0.10
CA LEU A 246 8.31 4.88 0.74
C LEU A 246 9.16 5.14 1.97
N PHE A 247 10.08 6.10 1.93
CA PHE A 247 11.09 6.30 2.97
C PHE A 247 10.53 6.75 4.33
N PRO A 248 9.42 7.53 4.42
CA PRO A 248 8.76 7.77 5.70
C PRO A 248 8.32 6.49 6.44
N ASN A 249 8.17 5.38 5.72
CA ASN A 249 7.77 4.08 6.27
C ASN A 249 8.95 3.23 6.76
N LEU A 250 10.20 3.66 6.52
CA LEU A 250 11.39 2.91 6.92
C LEU A 250 11.53 2.81 8.44
N LEU A 251 11.36 3.91 9.17
CA LEU A 251 11.45 3.88 10.63
C LEU A 251 10.35 2.98 11.25
N PRO A 252 9.06 3.13 10.88
CA PRO A 252 8.02 2.21 11.33
C PRO A 252 8.36 0.74 11.06
N LEU A 253 8.87 0.41 9.87
CA LEU A 253 9.30 -0.95 9.53
C LEU A 253 10.49 -1.41 10.37
N LEU A 254 11.54 -0.57 10.47
CA LEU A 254 12.77 -0.83 11.22
C LEU A 254 12.47 -1.13 12.69
N SER A 255 11.53 -0.40 13.28
CA SER A 255 11.10 -0.59 14.67
C SER A 255 10.46 -1.95 14.97
N ARG A 256 10.07 -2.69 13.92
CA ARG A 256 9.43 -4.01 14.03
C ARG A 256 10.38 -5.15 13.70
N ILE A 257 11.61 -4.88 13.25
CA ILE A 257 12.57 -5.92 12.90
C ILE A 257 13.09 -6.61 14.17
N PRO A 258 12.99 -7.95 14.28
CA PRO A 258 13.52 -8.69 15.40
C PRO A 258 15.02 -8.85 15.27
N HIS A 259 15.71 -8.89 16.40
CA HIS A 259 17.14 -9.17 16.46
C HIS A 259 17.38 -10.35 17.40
N GLU A 260 18.02 -11.39 16.88
CA GLU A 260 18.31 -12.64 17.62
C GLU A 260 19.41 -12.44 18.68
N SER A 261 20.28 -11.46 18.48
CA SER A 261 21.38 -11.12 19.38
C SER A 261 21.81 -9.65 19.21
N ALA A 262 22.62 -9.16 20.14
CA ALA A 262 23.31 -7.88 20.04
C ALA A 262 24.15 -7.77 18.74
N ASP A 263 24.86 -8.83 18.38
CA ASP A 263 25.67 -8.86 17.16
C ASP A 263 24.81 -8.79 15.90
N ALA A 264 23.68 -9.51 15.86
CA ALA A 264 22.75 -9.45 14.75
C ALA A 264 22.11 -8.06 14.61
N PHE A 265 21.90 -7.34 15.73
CA PHE A 265 21.47 -5.95 15.72
C PHE A 265 22.52 -5.05 15.08
N VAL A 266 23.77 -5.14 15.52
CA VAL A 266 24.88 -4.33 14.99
C VAL A 266 25.11 -4.60 13.51
N GLU A 267 25.21 -5.87 13.12
CA GLU A 267 25.44 -6.29 11.74
C GLU A 267 24.36 -5.74 10.80
N PHE A 268 23.08 -5.95 11.12
CA PHE A 268 21.97 -5.49 10.30
C PHE A 268 21.97 -3.97 10.14
N HIS A 269 22.13 -3.21 11.23
CA HIS A 269 22.10 -1.76 11.16
C HIS A 269 23.31 -1.20 10.39
N THR A 270 24.49 -1.78 10.57
CA THR A 270 25.68 -1.40 9.79
C THR A 270 25.47 -1.62 8.29
N GLU A 271 24.92 -2.77 7.88
CA GLU A 271 24.53 -3.02 6.48
C GLU A 271 23.48 -2.01 6.01
N PHE A 272 22.48 -1.72 6.86
CA PHE A 272 21.40 -0.78 6.57
C PHE A 272 21.91 0.62 6.21
N TYR A 273 22.82 1.16 7.01
CA TYR A 273 23.38 2.48 6.68
C TYR A 273 24.29 2.45 5.46
N GLY A 274 24.93 1.31 5.16
CA GLY A 274 25.66 1.10 3.91
C GLY A 274 24.76 1.33 2.69
N PHE A 275 23.64 0.61 2.60
CA PHE A 275 22.73 0.77 1.47
C PHE A 275 21.93 2.09 1.52
N MET A 276 21.72 2.71 2.69
CA MET A 276 21.14 4.06 2.77
C MET A 276 22.05 5.11 2.10
N ARG A 277 23.37 5.03 2.27
CA ARG A 277 24.32 5.94 1.57
C ARG A 277 24.27 5.75 0.07
N GLU A 278 24.19 4.50 -0.39
CA GLU A 278 23.99 4.19 -1.81
C GLU A 278 22.70 4.84 -2.33
N GLY A 279 21.59 4.73 -1.57
CA GLY A 279 20.31 5.34 -1.90
C GLY A 279 20.37 6.86 -2.00
N ILE A 280 21.01 7.52 -1.04
CA ILE A 280 21.24 8.98 -1.07
C ILE A 280 22.03 9.35 -2.33
N SER A 281 23.14 8.66 -2.58
CA SER A 281 23.99 8.87 -3.76
C SER A 281 23.20 8.71 -5.06
N LYS A 282 22.29 7.74 -5.12
CA LYS A 282 21.42 7.51 -6.28
C LYS A 282 20.46 8.68 -6.53
N THR A 283 19.82 9.22 -5.48
CA THR A 283 18.92 10.37 -5.63
C THR A 283 19.66 11.64 -6.10
N VAL A 284 20.90 11.85 -5.62
CA VAL A 284 21.79 12.92 -6.07
C VAL A 284 22.14 12.75 -7.55
N GLN A 285 22.53 11.54 -7.97
CA GLN A 285 22.81 11.24 -9.38
C GLN A 285 21.61 11.48 -10.30
N ASN A 286 20.41 11.15 -9.82
CA ASN A 286 19.15 11.36 -10.53
C ASN A 286 18.66 12.82 -10.51
N LYS A 287 19.40 13.73 -9.85
CA LYS A 287 19.10 15.16 -9.75
C LYS A 287 17.70 15.49 -9.22
N SER A 288 17.18 14.68 -8.29
CA SER A 288 15.88 14.93 -7.65
C SER A 288 16.06 15.41 -6.21
N GLN A 289 15.97 16.72 -5.99
CA GLN A 289 16.06 17.33 -4.65
C GLN A 289 14.96 16.83 -3.72
N TYR A 290 13.74 16.69 -4.24
CA TYR A 290 12.58 16.24 -3.47
C TYR A 290 12.77 14.83 -2.92
N GLU A 291 13.24 13.92 -3.77
CA GLU A 291 13.49 12.53 -3.41
C GLU A 291 14.71 12.41 -2.48
N CYS A 292 15.78 13.17 -2.75
CA CYS A 292 16.94 13.25 -1.87
C CYS A 292 16.55 13.69 -0.46
N ASN A 293 15.72 14.73 -0.33
CA ASN A 293 15.22 15.19 0.97
C ASN A 293 14.45 14.11 1.72
N ALA A 294 13.60 13.34 1.02
CA ALA A 294 12.86 12.24 1.64
C ALA A 294 13.79 11.13 2.16
N VAL A 295 14.81 10.76 1.38
CA VAL A 295 15.81 9.76 1.78
C VAL A 295 16.65 10.25 2.96
N VAL A 296 17.14 11.49 2.92
CA VAL A 296 17.93 12.10 3.99
C VAL A 296 17.12 12.14 5.28
N LYS A 297 15.89 12.66 5.25
CA LYS A 297 15.03 12.74 6.43
C LYS A 297 14.82 11.38 7.08
N ALA A 298 14.42 10.37 6.30
CA ALA A 298 14.25 9.01 6.81
C ALA A 298 15.56 8.41 7.33
N SER A 299 16.69 8.74 6.72
CA SER A 299 18.01 8.32 7.20
C SER A 299 18.31 8.87 8.60
N MET A 300 18.01 10.14 8.84
CA MET A 300 18.23 10.81 10.11
C MET A 300 17.29 10.28 11.19
N GLU A 301 16.01 10.07 10.87
CA GLU A 301 15.02 9.45 11.76
C GLU A 301 15.43 8.02 12.15
N CYS A 302 15.84 7.21 11.18
CA CYS A 302 16.34 5.86 11.43
C CYS A 302 17.64 5.90 12.27
N LEU A 303 18.58 6.81 11.98
CA LEU A 303 19.83 6.98 12.74
C LEU A 303 19.56 7.25 14.21
N ARG A 304 18.67 8.20 14.50
CA ARG A 304 18.24 8.51 15.86
C ARG A 304 17.66 7.28 16.55
N TYR A 305 16.76 6.56 15.87
CA TYR A 305 16.18 5.34 16.40
C TYR A 305 17.23 4.26 16.71
N SER A 306 18.15 3.98 15.79
CA SER A 306 19.18 2.96 15.96
C SER A 306 20.10 3.26 17.14
N MET A 307 20.51 4.53 17.28
CA MET A 307 21.32 4.98 18.42
C MET A 307 20.54 4.83 19.73
N PHE A 308 19.28 5.29 19.77
CA PHE A 308 18.44 5.16 20.95
C PHE A 308 18.19 3.70 21.33
N ASN A 309 17.76 2.87 20.38
CA ASN A 309 17.43 1.47 20.62
C ASN A 309 18.65 0.65 21.05
N SER A 310 19.84 0.97 20.52
CA SER A 310 21.09 0.33 20.96
C SER A 310 21.43 0.58 22.43
N THR A 311 20.87 1.60 23.09
CA THR A 311 21.07 1.80 24.55
C THR A 311 20.51 0.64 25.36
N ALA A 312 19.36 0.10 24.94
CA ALA A 312 18.72 -1.06 25.54
C ALA A 312 19.34 -2.36 25.01
N THR A 313 19.49 -2.50 23.69
CA THR A 313 19.98 -3.74 23.06
C THR A 313 21.44 -4.06 23.44
N LEU A 314 22.27 -3.04 23.61
CA LEU A 314 23.69 -3.16 23.95
C LEU A 314 23.98 -2.68 25.39
N ALA A 315 23.00 -2.76 26.29
CA ALA A 315 23.14 -2.24 27.66
C ALA A 315 24.28 -2.91 28.44
N ALA A 316 24.52 -4.20 28.20
CA ALA A 316 25.53 -4.99 28.91
C ALA A 316 26.96 -4.75 28.39
N ASP A 317 27.13 -4.31 27.15
CA ASP A 317 28.44 -4.07 26.52
C ASP A 317 28.57 -2.61 26.08
N THR A 318 29.02 -1.78 27.01
CA THR A 318 29.23 -0.34 26.77
C THR A 318 30.30 -0.07 25.71
N VAL A 319 31.28 -0.96 25.55
CA VAL A 319 32.36 -0.82 24.58
C VAL A 319 31.83 -1.07 23.18
N GLN A 320 31.08 -2.17 22.98
CA GLN A 320 30.42 -2.47 21.71
C GLN A 320 29.44 -1.36 21.33
N ARG A 321 28.66 -0.85 22.28
CA ARG A 321 27.75 0.29 22.04
C ARG A 321 28.50 1.54 21.58
N GLN A 322 29.58 1.91 22.26
CA GLN A 322 30.39 3.08 21.88
C GLN A 322 31.04 2.89 20.51
N HIS A 323 31.52 1.68 20.21
CA HIS A 323 32.07 1.33 18.91
C HIS A 323 31.01 1.46 17.80
N PHE A 324 29.82 0.90 18.02
CA PHE A 324 28.69 0.99 17.09
C PHE A 324 28.30 2.45 16.82
N TRP A 325 28.16 3.29 17.86
CA TRP A 325 27.86 4.72 17.68
C TRP A 325 28.96 5.45 16.92
N THR A 326 30.22 5.18 17.26
CA THR A 326 31.36 5.77 16.58
C THR A 326 31.37 5.39 15.11
N GLN A 327 31.05 4.13 14.80
CA GLN A 327 30.95 3.64 13.42
C GLN A 327 29.82 4.35 12.67
N LEU A 328 28.61 4.41 13.22
CA LEU A 328 27.48 5.09 12.56
C LEU A 328 27.77 6.58 12.34
N ILE A 329 28.35 7.27 13.33
CA ILE A 329 28.67 8.69 13.20
C ILE A 329 29.77 8.90 12.15
N ARG A 330 30.84 8.11 12.18
CA ARG A 330 32.00 8.32 11.27
C ARG A 330 31.72 7.86 9.85
N GLU A 331 31.13 6.69 9.67
CA GLU A 331 30.95 6.07 8.35
C GLU A 331 29.66 6.51 7.65
N HIS A 332 28.66 6.98 8.41
CA HIS A 332 27.40 7.45 7.84
C HIS A 332 27.28 8.96 7.92
N LEU A 333 27.15 9.50 9.13
CA LEU A 333 26.78 10.91 9.30
C LEU A 333 27.88 11.86 8.83
N LEU A 334 29.12 11.62 9.24
CA LEU A 334 30.26 12.48 8.89
C LEU A 334 30.52 12.48 7.38
N THR A 335 30.34 11.34 6.70
CA THR A 335 30.44 11.26 5.24
C THR A 335 29.41 12.16 4.57
N LEU A 336 28.13 12.08 4.97
CA LEU A 336 27.08 12.94 4.42
C LEU A 336 27.34 14.43 4.64
N VAL A 337 27.79 14.80 5.84
CA VAL A 337 28.14 16.18 6.19
C VAL A 337 29.35 16.67 5.40
N THR A 338 30.36 15.84 5.26
CA THR A 338 31.57 16.17 4.49
C THR A 338 31.20 16.41 3.03
N ASP A 339 30.39 15.54 2.43
CA ASP A 339 29.95 15.70 1.04
C ASP A 339 29.12 16.97 0.82
N ALA A 340 28.28 17.34 1.80
CA ALA A 340 27.50 18.57 1.77
C ALA A 340 28.36 19.84 1.91
N ILE A 341 29.34 19.86 2.82
CA ILE A 341 30.15 21.05 3.12
C ILE A 341 31.25 21.27 2.07
N THR A 342 31.89 20.20 1.60
CA THR A 342 32.98 20.27 0.61
C THR A 342 32.49 20.63 -0.80
N GLY A 343 31.18 20.68 -1.01
CA GLY A 343 30.58 20.91 -2.32
C GLY A 343 30.60 19.67 -3.22
N ALA A 344 30.97 18.49 -2.69
CA ALA A 344 30.88 17.23 -3.42
C ALA A 344 29.42 16.89 -3.80
N SER A 345 28.45 17.40 -3.04
CA SER A 345 27.01 17.35 -3.38
C SER A 345 26.26 18.64 -3.00
N ASP A 346 25.99 19.47 -4.01
CA ASP A 346 25.13 20.66 -3.88
C ASP A 346 23.67 20.32 -3.48
N MET A 347 23.23 19.10 -3.79
CA MET A 347 21.89 18.64 -3.41
C MET A 347 21.81 18.33 -1.91
N LEU A 348 22.87 17.74 -1.34
CA LEU A 348 22.93 17.48 0.10
C LEU A 348 23.02 18.78 0.90
N SER A 349 23.76 19.77 0.40
CA SER A 349 23.87 21.08 1.07
C SER A 349 22.53 21.83 1.14
N LYS A 350 21.65 21.61 0.16
CA LYS A 350 20.29 22.16 0.08
C LYS A 350 19.21 21.24 0.66
N SER A 351 19.60 20.09 1.18
CA SER A 351 18.66 19.13 1.76
C SER A 351 18.27 19.47 3.20
N SER A 352 17.40 18.65 3.79
CA SER A 352 17.05 18.78 5.22
C SER A 352 18.18 18.37 6.16
N LEU A 353 19.32 17.87 5.66
CA LEU A 353 20.42 17.31 6.45
C LEU A 353 20.82 18.20 7.64
N PHE A 354 21.07 19.50 7.42
CA PHE A 354 21.51 20.40 8.49
C PHE A 354 20.41 20.74 9.50
N THR A 355 19.15 20.81 9.04
CA THR A 355 18.00 21.00 9.93
C THR A 355 17.79 19.76 10.80
N ASP A 356 17.88 18.56 10.20
CA ASP A 356 17.66 17.29 10.87
C ASP A 356 18.83 16.94 11.82
N LEU A 357 20.05 17.36 11.49
CA LEU A 357 21.23 17.27 12.37
C LEU A 357 21.00 17.93 13.73
N GLY A 358 20.32 19.09 13.74
CA GLY A 358 19.96 19.80 14.97
C GLY A 358 18.96 19.05 15.85
N GLN A 359 18.30 18.01 15.34
CA GLN A 359 17.27 17.23 16.02
C GLN A 359 17.73 15.82 16.42
N LEU A 360 18.98 15.44 16.13
CA LEU A 360 19.52 14.12 16.45
C LEU A 360 19.67 13.88 17.96
N TRP A 361 19.81 14.94 18.74
CA TRP A 361 20.09 14.91 20.19
C TRP A 361 18.84 15.23 20.99
#